data_AF-A0A959I8L7-F1
#
_entry.id   AF-A0A959I8L7-F1
#
_cell.length_a   1.000
_cell.length_b   1.000
_cell.length_c   1.000
_cell.angle_alpha   90.00
_cell.angle_beta   90.00
_cell.angle_gamma   90.00
#
_symmetry.space_group_name_H-M   'P 1'
#
loop_
_entity.id
_entity.type
_entity.pdbx_description
1 polymer ?
#
loop_
_entity_poly.entity_id
_entity_poly.type
_entity_poly.pdbx_seq_one_letter_code
_entity_poly.pdbx_strand_id
1 'polypeptide(L)'
;MKTISKNGIILLFILSIEVSCHSQNDPAGFTADNFAEKIMTYVPVQKKDISDEAFGKGKFQLESTLSNIGRDPEKLIAGDYWNIGNALSHLGEDRPVIELAFELAAANDRATLCQYAEKISGSAFE
;
A
#
# COMPACT_ATOMS: atom_id res chain seq x y z
N MET A 1 -20.61 40.34 46.86
CA MET A 1 -19.44 39.57 46.39
C MET A 1 -19.72 38.08 46.61
N LYS A 2 -19.96 37.31 45.55
CA LYS A 2 -20.16 35.84 45.64
C LYS A 2 -18.82 35.15 45.44
N THR A 3 -18.41 34.35 46.42
CA THR A 3 -17.23 33.49 46.37
C THR A 3 -17.51 32.31 45.45
N ILE A 4 -16.81 32.27 44.32
CA ILE A 4 -16.81 31.11 43.42
C ILE A 4 -15.99 30.02 44.10
N SER A 5 -16.65 28.90 44.42
CA SER A 5 -16.05 27.70 45.00
C SER A 5 -14.97 27.14 44.07
N LYS A 6 -13.74 26.99 44.59
CA LYS A 6 -12.57 26.47 43.85
C LYS A 6 -12.70 25.00 43.42
N ASN A 7 -13.77 24.30 43.83
CA ASN A 7 -13.94 22.86 43.61
C ASN A 7 -14.66 22.52 42.30
N GLY A 8 -15.09 23.51 41.51
CA GLY A 8 -15.77 23.31 40.21
C GLY A 8 -14.87 23.42 38.98
N ILE A 9 -13.60 23.80 39.13
CA ILE A 9 -12.71 24.08 37.98
C ILE A 9 -11.92 22.84 37.53
N ILE A 10 -11.79 21.84 38.40
CA ILE A 10 -10.96 20.65 38.12
C ILE A 10 -11.68 19.65 37.19
N LEU A 11 -13.02 19.64 37.15
CA LEU A 11 -13.77 18.70 36.32
C LEU A 11 -13.85 19.08 34.83
N LEU A 12 -13.45 20.31 34.45
CA LEU A 12 -13.55 20.79 33.07
C LEU A 12 -12.28 20.58 32.23
N PHE A 13 -11.21 20.05 32.82
CA PHE A 13 -9.91 19.86 32.14
C PHE A 13 -9.66 18.43 31.64
N ILE A 14 -10.52 17.47 32.00
CA ILE A 14 -10.31 16.04 31.71
C ILE A 14 -10.96 15.61 30.36
N LEU A 15 -11.73 16.49 29.71
CA LEU A 15 -12.56 16.14 28.55
C LEU A 15 -12.01 16.57 27.17
N SER A 16 -10.74 16.97 27.08
CA SER A 16 -10.18 17.54 25.83
C SER A 16 -8.96 16.79 25.26
N ILE A 17 -8.64 15.58 25.75
CA ILE A 17 -7.47 14.81 25.25
C ILE A 17 -7.85 13.84 24.11
N GLU A 18 -9.09 13.85 23.64
CA GLU A 18 -9.54 13.06 22.49
C GLU A 18 -9.43 13.87 21.18
N VAL A 19 -8.26 14.46 20.91
CA VAL A 19 -7.94 14.85 19.53
C VAL A 19 -7.01 13.78 18.99
N SER A 20 -7.66 12.81 18.37
CA SER A 20 -7.11 11.68 17.64
C SER A 20 -5.71 11.94 17.09
N CYS A 21 -4.72 11.25 17.65
CA CYS A 21 -3.55 10.83 16.89
C CYS A 21 -4.01 9.83 15.82
N HIS A 22 -4.71 10.33 14.79
CA HIS A 22 -4.68 9.65 13.50
C HIS A 22 -3.27 9.89 12.96
N SER A 23 -2.38 8.95 13.24
CA SER A 23 -1.18 8.71 12.45
C SER A 23 -1.62 8.40 11.02
N GLN A 24 -2.05 9.41 10.27
CA GLN A 24 -2.19 9.37 8.81
C GLN A 24 -0.79 9.47 8.22
N ASN A 25 0.04 8.47 8.50
CA ASN A 25 1.13 8.13 7.63
C ASN A 25 0.48 7.33 6.49
N ASP A 26 -0.29 8.01 5.65
CA ASP A 26 -0.93 7.37 4.51
C ASP A 26 0.03 7.51 3.33
N PRO A 27 0.75 6.45 2.94
CA PRO A 27 1.66 6.50 1.83
C PRO A 27 0.84 6.60 0.54
N ALA A 28 0.86 7.77 -0.10
CA ALA A 28 0.12 8.06 -1.33
C ALA A 28 -1.43 7.85 -1.28
N GLY A 29 -2.01 7.54 -0.12
CA GLY A 29 -3.47 7.44 0.04
C GLY A 29 -4.09 6.19 -0.58
N PHE A 30 -3.32 5.11 -0.73
CA PHE A 30 -3.83 3.87 -1.33
C PHE A 30 -4.78 3.17 -0.37
N THR A 31 -5.95 2.84 -0.87
CA THR A 31 -6.99 2.06 -0.17
C THR A 31 -7.50 0.98 -1.12
N ALA A 32 -8.12 -0.08 -0.61
CA ALA A 32 -8.69 -1.12 -1.46
C ALA A 32 -9.61 -0.56 -2.56
N ASP A 33 -10.41 0.46 -2.22
CA ASP A 33 -11.40 1.07 -3.13
C ASP A 33 -10.77 1.91 -4.25
N ASN A 34 -9.58 2.48 -4.03
CA ASN A 34 -8.95 3.39 -5.00
C ASN A 34 -7.67 2.83 -5.61
N PHE A 35 -7.22 1.65 -5.18
CA PHE A 35 -5.91 1.12 -5.55
C PHE A 35 -5.79 0.93 -7.06
N ALA A 36 -6.79 0.25 -7.65
CA ALA A 36 -6.82 -0.07 -9.07
C ALA A 36 -6.74 1.18 -9.94
N GLU A 37 -7.46 2.25 -9.61
CA GLU A 37 -7.43 3.49 -10.38
C GLU A 37 -6.13 4.28 -10.16
N LYS A 38 -5.69 4.40 -8.91
CA LYS A 38 -4.48 5.16 -8.57
C LYS A 38 -3.22 4.54 -9.16
N ILE A 39 -3.10 3.21 -9.15
CA ILE A 39 -1.89 2.55 -9.65
C ILE A 39 -1.70 2.76 -11.15
N MET A 40 -2.78 2.97 -11.92
CA MET A 40 -2.72 3.23 -13.38
C MET A 40 -2.02 4.55 -13.72
N THR A 41 -2.02 5.51 -12.80
CA THR A 41 -1.44 6.85 -12.99
C THR A 41 -0.24 7.11 -12.07
N TYR A 42 0.11 6.14 -11.23
CA TYR A 42 1.22 6.25 -10.31
C TYR A 42 2.55 6.33 -11.08
N VAL A 43 3.36 7.34 -10.73
CA VAL A 43 4.68 7.59 -11.30
C VAL A 43 5.71 7.45 -10.17
N PRO A 44 6.55 6.41 -10.17
CA PRO A 44 7.47 6.18 -9.07
C PRO A 44 8.61 7.21 -9.05
N VAL A 45 8.99 7.60 -7.85
CA VAL A 45 10.15 8.47 -7.59
C VAL A 45 11.22 7.65 -6.89
N GLN A 46 12.45 7.70 -7.39
CA GLN A 46 13.54 6.93 -6.81
C GLN A 46 13.89 7.47 -5.41
N LYS A 47 13.76 6.60 -4.40
CA LYS A 47 14.13 6.91 -3.02
C LYS A 47 15.65 6.81 -2.84
N LYS A 48 16.19 7.57 -1.88
CA LYS A 48 17.65 7.74 -1.68
C LYS A 48 18.38 6.42 -1.38
N ASP A 49 17.67 5.48 -0.77
CA ASP A 49 18.14 4.17 -0.31
C ASP A 49 17.89 3.04 -1.32
N ILE A 50 17.31 3.35 -2.48
CA ILE A 50 17.05 2.38 -3.56
C ILE A 50 18.09 2.56 -4.67
N SER A 51 18.81 1.47 -4.97
CA SER A 51 19.81 1.45 -6.04
C SER A 51 19.15 1.66 -7.42
N ASP A 52 19.89 2.21 -8.38
CA ASP A 52 19.40 2.40 -9.75
C ASP A 52 18.91 1.09 -10.38
N GLU A 53 19.58 -0.02 -10.08
CA GLU A 53 19.18 -1.35 -10.55
C GLU A 53 17.82 -1.77 -9.98
N ALA A 54 17.63 -1.64 -8.65
CA ALA A 54 16.37 -1.98 -8.01
C ALA A 54 15.23 -1.08 -8.50
N PHE A 55 15.47 0.23 -8.59
CA PHE A 55 14.51 1.19 -9.11
C PHE A 55 14.14 0.88 -10.56
N GLY A 56 15.13 0.61 -11.42
CA GLY A 56 14.94 0.26 -12.82
C GLY A 56 14.12 -1.03 -13.00
N LYS A 57 14.42 -2.07 -12.21
CA LYS A 57 13.64 -3.33 -12.21
C LYS A 57 12.20 -3.10 -11.78
N GLY A 58 11.99 -2.40 -10.67
CA GLY A 58 10.65 -2.10 -10.15
C GLY A 58 9.82 -1.28 -11.15
N LYS A 59 10.40 -0.22 -11.72
CA LYS A 59 9.75 0.61 -12.73
C LYS A 59 9.39 -0.21 -13.97
N PHE A 60 10.32 -0.98 -14.52
CA PHE A 60 10.07 -1.83 -15.69
C PHE A 60 8.94 -2.83 -15.44
N GLN A 61 8.96 -3.51 -14.28
CA GLN A 61 7.93 -4.49 -13.93
C GLN A 61 6.55 -3.83 -13.82
N LEU A 62 6.45 -2.69 -13.13
CA LEU A 62 5.20 -1.93 -13.01
C LEU A 62 4.68 -1.51 -14.39
N GLU A 63 5.53 -0.88 -15.21
CA GLU A 63 5.13 -0.40 -16.54
C GLU A 63 4.70 -1.54 -17.46
N SER A 64 5.41 -2.67 -17.42
CA SER A 64 5.08 -3.87 -18.20
C SER A 64 3.72 -4.44 -17.79
N THR A 65 3.47 -4.61 -16.48
CA THR A 65 2.18 -5.10 -15.97
C THR A 65 1.04 -4.18 -16.39
N LEU A 66 1.16 -2.87 -16.17
CA LEU A 66 0.13 -1.90 -16.53
C LEU A 66 -0.08 -1.82 -18.05
N SER A 67 0.98 -1.99 -18.85
CA SER A 67 0.88 -2.02 -20.32
C SER A 67 0.16 -3.27 -20.82
N ASN A 68 0.40 -4.44 -20.23
CA ASN A 68 -0.20 -5.71 -20.64
C ASN A 68 -1.72 -5.73 -20.45
N ILE A 69 -2.21 -5.06 -19.42
CA ILE A 69 -3.65 -4.88 -19.17
C ILE A 69 -4.23 -3.67 -19.91
N GLY A 70 -3.44 -2.98 -20.73
CA GLY A 70 -3.87 -1.79 -21.47
C GLY A 70 -4.22 -0.60 -20.59
N ARG A 71 -3.66 -0.53 -19.37
CA ARG A 71 -3.97 0.46 -18.32
C ARG A 71 -5.47 0.55 -17.99
N ASP A 72 -6.14 -0.60 -18.02
CA ASP A 72 -7.55 -0.72 -17.67
C ASP A 72 -7.66 -1.33 -16.26
N PRO A 73 -8.11 -0.57 -15.25
CA PRO A 73 -8.22 -1.06 -13.87
C PRO A 73 -9.19 -2.24 -13.72
N GLU A 74 -10.19 -2.37 -14.61
CA GLU A 74 -11.14 -3.49 -14.57
C GLU A 74 -10.53 -4.82 -15.03
N LYS A 75 -9.36 -4.78 -15.69
CA LYS A 75 -8.67 -5.98 -16.19
C LYS A 75 -7.67 -6.57 -15.20
N LEU A 76 -7.46 -5.94 -14.04
CA LEU A 76 -6.53 -6.44 -13.03
C LEU A 76 -6.99 -7.80 -12.49
N ILE A 77 -6.11 -8.80 -12.62
CA ILE A 77 -6.29 -10.12 -12.00
C ILE A 77 -5.29 -10.33 -10.85
N ALA A 78 -5.47 -11.41 -10.08
CA ALA A 78 -4.59 -11.76 -8.96
C ALA A 78 -3.09 -11.72 -9.31
N GLY A 79 -2.70 -12.21 -10.50
CA GLY A 79 -1.32 -12.17 -10.96
C GLY A 79 -0.77 -10.76 -11.19
N ASP A 80 -1.60 -9.83 -11.64
CA ASP A 80 -1.19 -8.43 -11.86
C ASP A 80 -0.97 -7.71 -10.53
N TYR A 81 -1.89 -7.90 -9.57
CA TYR A 81 -1.73 -7.37 -8.22
C TYR A 81 -0.45 -7.90 -7.55
N TRP A 82 -0.13 -9.17 -7.73
CA TRP A 82 1.13 -9.74 -7.24
C TRP A 82 2.35 -9.10 -7.91
N ASN A 83 2.32 -8.92 -9.24
CA ASN A 83 3.40 -8.26 -9.96
C ASN A 83 3.59 -6.80 -9.53
N ILE A 84 2.48 -6.08 -9.31
CA ILE A 84 2.48 -4.72 -8.78
C ILE A 84 3.10 -4.70 -7.38
N GLY A 85 2.73 -5.61 -6.48
CA GLY A 85 3.31 -5.70 -5.14
C GLY A 85 4.83 -5.90 -5.16
N ASN A 86 5.34 -6.78 -6.03
CA ASN A 86 6.78 -6.95 -6.21
C ASN A 86 7.46 -5.71 -6.80
N ALA A 87 6.83 -5.06 -7.77
CA ALA A 87 7.35 -3.82 -8.34
C ALA A 87 7.45 -2.72 -7.28
N LEU A 88 6.40 -2.53 -6.47
CA LEU A 88 6.36 -1.58 -5.36
C LEU A 88 7.43 -1.88 -4.30
N SER A 89 7.69 -3.16 -4.02
CA SER A 89 8.78 -3.60 -3.14
C SER A 89 10.16 -3.18 -3.69
N HIS A 90 10.44 -3.41 -4.97
CA HIS A 90 11.69 -2.96 -5.61
C HIS A 90 11.83 -1.43 -5.65
N LEU A 91 10.71 -0.71 -5.76
CA LEU A 91 10.67 0.76 -5.71
C LEU A 91 10.85 1.32 -4.29
N GLY A 92 10.90 0.45 -3.28
CA GLY A 92 11.02 0.83 -1.88
C GLY A 92 9.77 1.49 -1.34
N GLU A 93 8.58 1.18 -1.88
CA GLU A 93 7.34 1.76 -1.39
C GLU A 93 7.01 1.34 0.03
N ASP A 94 6.16 2.14 0.67
CA ASP A 94 5.85 1.92 2.07
C ASP A 94 5.12 0.58 2.23
N ARG A 95 5.50 -0.14 3.28
CA ARG A 95 5.04 -1.50 3.56
C ARG A 95 3.51 -1.66 3.46
N PRO A 96 2.66 -0.76 3.99
CA PRO A 96 1.21 -0.89 3.85
C PRO A 96 0.71 -0.92 2.40
N VAL A 97 1.34 -0.18 1.47
CA VAL A 97 0.94 -0.16 0.06
C VAL A 97 1.33 -1.46 -0.63
N ILE A 98 2.50 -1.99 -0.29
CA ILE A 98 2.97 -3.29 -0.78
C ILE A 98 2.04 -4.41 -0.29
N GLU A 99 1.72 -4.41 1.02
CA GLU A 99 0.81 -5.39 1.62
C GLU A 99 -0.58 -5.32 1.00
N LEU A 100 -1.12 -4.11 0.79
CA LEU A 100 -2.41 -3.92 0.13
C LEU A 100 -2.44 -4.54 -1.28
N ALA A 101 -1.38 -4.41 -2.07
CA ALA A 101 -1.31 -5.04 -3.39
C ALA A 101 -1.41 -6.58 -3.28
N PHE A 102 -0.72 -7.19 -2.32
CA PHE A 102 -0.79 -8.64 -2.11
C PHE A 102 -2.12 -9.11 -1.51
N GLU A 103 -2.76 -8.29 -0.67
CA GLU A 103 -4.11 -8.55 -0.16
C GLU A 103 -5.14 -8.54 -1.29
N LEU A 104 -5.07 -7.56 -2.18
CA LEU A 104 -5.93 -7.49 -3.37
C LEU A 104 -5.70 -8.68 -4.31
N ALA A 105 -4.44 -9.11 -4.45
CA ALA A 105 -4.13 -10.34 -5.16
C ALA A 105 -4.88 -11.54 -4.54
N ALA A 106 -4.73 -11.74 -3.22
CA ALA A 106 -5.33 -12.85 -2.49
C ALA A 106 -6.87 -12.82 -2.51
N ALA A 107 -7.46 -11.62 -2.48
CA ALA A 107 -8.89 -11.41 -2.57
C ALA A 107 -9.45 -11.75 -3.96
N ASN A 108 -8.68 -11.54 -5.03
CA ASN A 108 -9.11 -11.77 -6.41
C ASN A 108 -9.09 -13.27 -6.78
N ASP A 109 -8.01 -13.99 -6.46
CA ASP A 109 -7.94 -15.45 -6.66
C ASP A 109 -6.84 -16.11 -5.80
N ARG A 110 -7.24 -16.51 -4.59
CA ARG A 110 -6.35 -17.18 -3.64
C ARG A 110 -5.82 -18.52 -4.14
N ALA A 111 -6.62 -19.30 -4.87
CA ALA A 111 -6.22 -20.63 -5.31
C ALA A 111 -5.13 -20.55 -6.39
N THR A 112 -5.29 -19.66 -7.35
CA THR A 112 -4.28 -19.38 -8.38
C THR A 112 -2.99 -18.83 -7.76
N LEU A 113 -3.08 -18.00 -6.72
CA LEU A 113 -1.89 -17.49 -6.03
C LEU A 113 -1.08 -18.56 -5.30
N CYS A 114 -1.73 -19.53 -4.67
CA CYS A 114 -1.01 -20.66 -4.07
C CYS A 114 -0.18 -21.40 -5.13
N GLN A 115 -0.77 -21.68 -6.30
CA GLN A 115 -0.05 -22.32 -7.41
C GLN A 115 1.08 -21.44 -7.96
N TYR A 116 0.87 -20.13 -8.00
CA TYR A 116 1.88 -19.16 -8.44
C TYR A 116 3.07 -19.12 -7.48
N ALA A 117 2.81 -19.08 -6.16
CA ALA A 117 3.82 -19.12 -5.12
C ALA A 117 4.63 -20.44 -5.12
N GLU A 118 3.96 -21.57 -5.35
CA GLU A 118 4.62 -22.87 -5.52
C GLU A 118 5.59 -22.88 -6.71
N LYS A 119 5.17 -22.35 -7.86
CA LYS A 119 6.04 -22.27 -9.05
C LYS A 119 7.27 -21.40 -8.83
N ILE A 120 7.11 -20.24 -8.19
CA ILE A 120 8.23 -19.33 -7.93
C ILE A 120 9.19 -19.90 -6.88
N SER A 121 8.66 -20.46 -5.79
CA SER A 121 9.48 -21.07 -4.74
C SER A 121 10.19 -22.36 -5.20
N GLY A 122 9.55 -23.14 -6.08
CA GLY A 122 10.16 -24.31 -6.71
C GLY A 122 11.30 -23.96 -7.68
N SER A 123 11.21 -22.82 -8.37
CA SER A 123 12.26 -22.35 -9.30
C SER A 123 13.54 -21.82 -8.63
N ALA A 124 13.56 -21.70 -7.30
CA ALA A 124 14.74 -21.28 -6.54
C ALA A 124 15.65 -22.47 -6.12
N PHE A 125 15.29 -23.71 -6.47
CA PHE A 125 16.02 -24.93 -6.12
C PHE A 125 16.45 -25.79 -7.33
N GLU A 126 16.37 -25.26 -8.55
CA GLU A 126 16.98 -25.84 -9.77
C GLU A 126 18.10 -24.94 -10.31
#